data_AF-A0A7C5EV60-F1
#
_entry.id   AF-A0A7C5EV60-F1
#
_cell.length_a   1.000
_cell.length_b   1.000
_cell.length_c   1.000
_cell.angle_alpha   90.00
_cell.angle_beta   90.00
_cell.angle_gamma   90.00
#
_symmetry.space_group_name_H-M   'P 1'
#
loop_
_entity.id
_entity.type
_entity.pdbx_description
1 polymer ?
#
loop_
_entity_poly.entity_id
_entity_poly.type
_entity_poly.pdbx_seq_one_letter_code
_entity_poly.pdbx_strand_id
1 'polypeptide(L)'
;MARLRKASQEGPFAGVFLDRIRWPSPSEGWRSHMACFCPFCRRVAAQKGVDLAAVQQALCKNPLTTALTAMYEKHGPLGAWARWREEVISAFVREAAEALRSEGKCVGLDAWSPALAPLVGQALEALSPWADWVKVMTYRHTWGPAGLPYEVAHLARQMAAEEGEEKAFGTLGNLLGLPLPQGLSAFPQGFPPQVLALEGQRACALVKQTPLWVGLDFVEIPGVCHADEPDIHASLRALHGVPLAGVILSWDGWHIPLERLAWLKG
;
A
#
# COMPACT_ATOMS: atom_id res chain seq x y z
N MET A 1 -14.69 -17.25 2.50
CA MET A 1 -13.85 -18.24 3.21
C MET A 1 -13.72 -19.61 2.54
N ALA A 2 -14.78 -20.24 2.01
CA ALA A 2 -14.67 -21.60 1.43
C ALA A 2 -13.55 -21.78 0.37
N ARG A 3 -13.37 -20.82 -0.54
CA ARG A 3 -12.29 -20.87 -1.54
C ARG A 3 -10.89 -20.79 -0.93
N LEU A 4 -10.72 -19.98 0.11
CA LEU A 4 -9.44 -19.84 0.83
C LEU A 4 -9.06 -21.16 1.50
N ARG A 5 -10.00 -21.77 2.24
CA ARG A 5 -9.80 -23.07 2.91
C ARG A 5 -9.48 -24.19 1.91
N LYS A 6 -10.20 -24.21 0.78
CA LYS A 6 -9.91 -25.17 -0.29
C LYS A 6 -8.49 -25.01 -0.81
N ALA A 7 -8.08 -23.78 -1.15
CA ALA A 7 -6.74 -23.50 -1.65
C ALA A 7 -5.62 -23.82 -0.63
N SER A 8 -5.83 -23.58 0.67
CA SER A 8 -4.84 -23.91 1.71
C SER A 8 -4.64 -25.41 1.93
N GLN A 9 -5.62 -26.24 1.53
CA GLN A 9 -5.61 -27.70 1.68
C GLN A 9 -5.14 -28.45 0.44
N GLU A 10 -5.21 -27.83 -0.74
CA GLU A 10 -4.85 -28.47 -2.03
C GLU A 10 -3.34 -28.66 -2.26
N GLY A 11 -2.48 -28.21 -1.34
CA GLY A 11 -1.03 -28.38 -1.47
C GLY A 11 -0.27 -28.43 -0.15
N PRO A 12 1.02 -28.79 -0.19
CA PRO A 12 1.89 -28.94 0.98
C PRO A 12 2.39 -27.59 1.52
N PHE A 13 1.54 -26.57 1.54
CA PHE A 13 1.92 -25.22 1.96
C PHE A 13 1.91 -25.09 3.48
N ALA A 14 2.98 -24.54 4.06
CA ALA A 14 3.05 -24.23 5.49
C ALA A 14 2.19 -23.02 5.89
N GLY A 15 1.81 -22.18 4.92
CA GLY A 15 1.05 -20.97 5.17
C GLY A 15 0.48 -20.36 3.90
N VAL A 16 -0.21 -19.25 4.06
CA VAL A 16 -0.80 -18.46 2.98
C VAL A 16 -0.33 -17.01 3.09
N PHE A 17 0.09 -16.45 1.96
CA PHE A 17 0.42 -15.03 1.83
C PHE A 17 -0.77 -14.29 1.21
N LEU A 18 -1.41 -13.43 1.99
CA LEU A 18 -2.59 -12.67 1.56
C LEU A 18 -2.15 -11.42 0.80
N ASP A 19 -2.23 -11.47 -0.53
CA ASP A 19 -2.08 -10.32 -1.42
C ASP A 19 -3.45 -9.79 -1.89
N ARG A 20 -3.48 -8.54 -2.35
CA ARG A 20 -4.64 -7.83 -2.90
C ARG A 20 -5.84 -7.75 -1.95
N ILE A 21 -5.58 -7.87 -0.65
CA ILE A 21 -6.52 -7.59 0.43
C ILE A 21 -6.67 -6.08 0.64
N ARG A 22 -7.25 -5.42 -0.35
CA ARG A 22 -7.36 -3.96 -0.39
C ARG A 22 -8.48 -3.49 -1.32
N TRP A 23 -8.89 -2.24 -1.14
CA TRP A 23 -9.72 -1.55 -2.12
C TRP A 23 -8.91 -1.16 -3.36
N PRO A 24 -9.56 -0.86 -4.50
CA PRO A 24 -8.83 -0.44 -5.70
C PRO A 24 -8.01 0.84 -5.47
N SER A 25 -6.94 0.98 -6.25
CA SER A 25 -6.08 2.15 -6.19
C SER A 25 -6.83 3.41 -6.68
N PRO A 26 -6.64 4.58 -6.04
CA PRO A 26 -7.08 5.85 -6.60
C PRO A 26 -6.36 6.27 -7.90
N SER A 27 -5.19 5.70 -8.22
CA SER A 27 -4.42 6.03 -9.43
C SER A 27 -5.16 5.68 -10.73
N GLU A 28 -6.01 4.65 -10.69
CA GLU A 28 -6.79 4.19 -11.84
C GLU A 28 -8.06 5.03 -12.08
N GLY A 29 -8.35 6.00 -11.21
CA GLY A 29 -9.45 6.93 -11.33
C GLY A 29 -10.12 7.16 -9.99
N TRP A 30 -9.79 8.27 -9.33
CA TRP A 30 -10.15 8.46 -7.92
C TRP A 30 -11.67 8.53 -7.68
N ARG A 31 -12.43 9.12 -8.61
CA ARG A 31 -13.90 9.22 -8.48
C ARG A 31 -14.62 7.90 -8.75
N SER A 32 -14.09 7.05 -9.63
CA SER A 32 -14.74 5.81 -10.06
C SER A 32 -14.27 4.57 -9.30
N HIS A 33 -13.04 4.55 -8.81
CA HIS A 33 -12.39 3.34 -8.29
C HIS A 33 -12.16 3.34 -6.77
N MET A 34 -12.25 4.47 -6.08
CA MET A 34 -11.97 4.49 -4.63
C MET A 34 -13.07 3.83 -3.78
N ALA A 35 -14.29 3.68 -4.30
CA ALA A 35 -15.43 3.11 -3.56
C ALA A 35 -16.16 2.01 -4.34
N CYS A 36 -16.63 1.00 -3.61
CA CYS A 36 -17.69 0.13 -4.07
C CYS A 36 -19.04 0.64 -3.54
N PHE A 37 -19.92 1.06 -4.45
CA PHE A 37 -21.28 1.52 -4.13
C PHE A 37 -22.35 0.47 -4.45
N CYS A 38 -21.96 -0.80 -4.52
CA CYS A 38 -22.89 -1.90 -4.82
C CYS A 38 -23.90 -2.09 -3.67
N PRO A 39 -25.02 -2.80 -3.91
CA PRO A 39 -26.03 -3.05 -2.88
C PRO A 39 -25.47 -3.69 -1.60
N PHE A 40 -24.47 -4.55 -1.73
CA PHE A 40 -23.80 -5.15 -0.58
C PHE A 40 -23.07 -4.11 0.27
N CYS A 41 -22.23 -3.28 -0.35
CA CYS A 41 -21.48 -2.24 0.37
C CYS A 41 -22.39 -1.20 1.01
N ARG A 42 -23.47 -0.79 0.32
CA ARG A 42 -24.48 0.13 0.89
C ARG A 42 -25.12 -0.44 2.16
N ARG A 43 -25.48 -1.71 2.15
CA ARG A 43 -26.05 -2.38 3.34
C ARG A 43 -25.04 -2.48 4.48
N VAL A 44 -23.82 -2.92 4.21
CA VAL A 44 -22.79 -3.08 5.25
C VAL A 44 -22.35 -1.74 5.82
N ALA A 45 -22.23 -0.70 4.99
CA ALA A 45 -21.93 0.66 5.42
C ALA A 45 -23.07 1.24 6.30
N ALA A 46 -24.33 1.06 5.90
CA ALA A 46 -25.48 1.53 6.67
C ALA A 46 -25.56 0.88 8.07
N GLN A 47 -25.25 -0.41 8.19
CA GLN A 47 -25.16 -1.11 9.48
C GLN A 47 -24.07 -0.54 10.41
N LYS A 48 -23.10 0.17 9.84
CA LYS A 48 -22.01 0.86 10.55
C LYS A 48 -22.24 2.37 10.66
N GLY A 49 -23.43 2.86 10.30
CA GLY A 49 -23.76 4.29 10.36
C GLY A 49 -23.04 5.14 9.30
N VAL A 50 -22.51 4.53 8.23
CA VAL A 50 -21.81 5.23 7.15
C VAL A 50 -22.78 5.47 6.00
N ASP A 51 -23.08 6.74 5.74
CA ASP A 51 -23.94 7.16 4.62
C ASP A 51 -23.13 7.25 3.31
N LEU A 52 -23.18 6.20 2.50
CA LEU A 52 -22.50 6.18 1.20
C LEU A 52 -23.09 7.18 0.17
N ALA A 53 -24.34 7.65 0.34
CA ALA A 53 -24.89 8.69 -0.53
C ALA A 53 -24.23 10.05 -0.23
N ALA A 54 -24.08 10.38 1.06
CA ALA A 54 -23.32 11.56 1.48
C ALA A 54 -21.86 11.50 1.05
N VAL A 55 -21.22 10.32 1.15
CA VAL A 55 -19.85 10.09 0.66
C VAL A 55 -19.75 10.35 -0.84
N GLN A 56 -20.65 9.77 -1.64
CA GLN A 56 -20.68 9.97 -3.09
C GLN A 56 -20.85 11.45 -3.43
N GLN A 57 -21.73 12.15 -2.72
CA GLN A 57 -21.90 13.59 -2.89
C GLN A 57 -20.63 14.38 -2.54
N ALA A 58 -19.95 14.01 -1.44
CA ALA A 58 -18.69 14.63 -1.05
C ALA A 58 -17.57 14.39 -2.07
N LEU A 59 -17.44 13.19 -2.63
CA LEU A 59 -16.46 12.89 -3.68
C LEU A 59 -16.74 13.67 -4.97
N CYS A 60 -18.01 13.87 -5.34
CA CYS A 60 -18.37 14.64 -6.53
C CYS A 60 -18.17 16.15 -6.37
N LYS A 61 -18.40 16.69 -5.16
CA LYS A 61 -18.38 18.14 -4.91
C LYS A 61 -17.01 18.70 -4.58
N ASN A 62 -16.10 17.87 -4.04
CA ASN A 62 -14.81 18.33 -3.57
C ASN A 62 -13.71 18.01 -4.61
N PRO A 63 -12.65 18.84 -4.70
CA PRO A 63 -11.44 18.47 -5.40
C PRO A 63 -10.75 17.29 -4.69
N LEU A 64 -9.91 16.56 -5.41
CA LEU A 64 -9.18 15.40 -4.90
C LEU A 64 -8.41 15.75 -3.63
N THR A 65 -7.76 16.91 -3.59
CA THR A 65 -7.00 17.42 -2.45
C THR A 65 -7.83 17.46 -1.16
N THR A 66 -9.02 18.07 -1.21
CA THR A 66 -9.94 18.15 -0.07
C THR A 66 -10.44 16.77 0.31
N ALA A 67 -10.73 15.92 -0.68
CA ALA A 67 -11.21 14.57 -0.43
C ALA A 67 -10.16 13.70 0.29
N LEU A 68 -8.91 13.70 -0.19
CA LEU A 68 -7.81 12.97 0.43
C LEU A 68 -7.51 13.51 1.82
N THR A 69 -7.45 14.84 2.00
CA THR A 69 -7.21 15.46 3.31
C THR A 69 -8.24 14.97 4.33
N ALA A 70 -9.53 15.03 3.99
CA ALA A 70 -10.59 14.55 4.87
C ALA A 70 -10.50 13.03 5.18
N MET A 71 -10.01 12.22 4.23
CA MET A 71 -9.77 10.79 4.46
C MET A 71 -8.63 10.51 5.43
N TYR A 72 -7.48 11.19 5.28
CA TYR A 72 -6.31 11.00 6.16
C TYR A 72 -6.55 11.60 7.55
N GLU A 73 -7.16 12.77 7.63
CA GLU A 73 -7.54 13.42 8.91
C GLU A 73 -8.76 12.78 9.57
N LYS A 74 -9.38 11.81 8.89
CA LYS A 74 -10.54 11.06 9.39
C LYS A 74 -11.72 11.99 9.75
N HIS A 75 -11.95 13.03 8.96
CA HIS A 75 -12.96 14.06 9.18
C HIS A 75 -14.21 13.91 8.28
N GLY A 76 -15.38 14.24 8.84
CA GLY A 76 -16.65 14.29 8.09
C GLY A 76 -17.07 12.95 7.45
N PRO A 77 -17.93 12.99 6.41
CA PRO A 77 -18.38 11.78 5.70
C PRO A 77 -17.24 10.97 5.08
N LEU A 78 -16.23 11.64 4.51
CA LEU A 78 -15.08 10.97 3.88
C LEU A 78 -14.17 10.30 4.90
N GLY A 79 -14.00 10.89 6.08
CA GLY A 79 -13.28 10.28 7.19
C GLY A 79 -14.00 9.07 7.79
N ALA A 80 -15.32 9.15 7.98
CA ALA A 80 -16.13 8.02 8.41
C ALA A 80 -16.05 6.86 7.39
N TRP A 81 -16.08 7.19 6.11
CA TRP A 81 -15.91 6.23 5.03
C TRP A 81 -14.50 5.62 4.97
N ALA A 82 -13.44 6.41 5.19
CA ALA A 82 -12.08 5.89 5.27
C ALA A 82 -11.92 4.88 6.42
N ARG A 83 -12.47 5.16 7.61
CA ARG A 83 -12.49 4.20 8.74
C ARG A 83 -13.25 2.93 8.40
N TRP A 84 -14.43 3.07 7.80
CA TRP A 84 -15.22 1.91 7.39
C TRP A 84 -14.48 1.01 6.40
N ARG A 85 -13.74 1.59 5.45
CA ARG A 85 -12.91 0.83 4.50
C ARG A 85 -11.83 0.02 5.23
N GLU A 86 -11.20 0.61 6.23
CA GLU A 86 -10.19 -0.05 7.07
C GLU A 86 -10.81 -1.18 7.91
N GLU A 87 -11.99 -0.94 8.49
CA GLU A 87 -12.72 -1.95 9.26
C GLU A 87 -13.11 -3.17 8.40
N VAL A 88 -13.54 -2.95 7.16
CA VAL A 88 -13.93 -4.03 6.23
C VAL A 88 -12.72 -4.92 5.91
N ILE A 89 -11.58 -4.32 5.55
CA ILE A 89 -10.36 -5.09 5.26
C ILE A 89 -9.87 -5.80 6.53
N SER A 90 -9.87 -5.12 7.67
CA SER A 90 -9.42 -5.71 8.94
C SER A 90 -10.29 -6.88 9.38
N ALA A 91 -11.61 -6.78 9.23
CA ALA A 91 -12.54 -7.86 9.52
C ALA A 91 -12.31 -9.07 8.60
N PHE A 92 -12.09 -8.83 7.30
CA PHE A 92 -11.78 -9.89 6.36
C PHE A 92 -10.46 -10.60 6.69
N VAL A 93 -9.39 -9.84 6.98
CA VAL A 93 -8.08 -10.39 7.32
C VAL A 93 -8.15 -11.20 8.60
N ARG A 94 -8.86 -10.72 9.63
CA ARG A 94 -9.11 -11.48 10.85
C ARG A 94 -9.79 -12.82 10.54
N GLU A 95 -10.90 -12.81 9.82
CA GLU A 95 -11.66 -14.04 9.51
C GLU A 95 -10.82 -15.02 8.68
N ALA A 96 -10.05 -14.51 7.71
CA ALA A 96 -9.12 -15.31 6.91
C ALA A 96 -8.02 -15.93 7.77
N ALA A 97 -7.41 -15.14 8.66
CA ALA A 97 -6.33 -15.60 9.53
C ALA A 97 -6.81 -16.65 10.53
N GLU A 98 -7.97 -16.44 11.17
CA GLU A 98 -8.58 -17.42 12.07
C GLU A 98 -8.87 -18.73 11.33
N ALA A 99 -9.42 -18.66 10.11
CA ALA A 99 -9.71 -19.83 9.30
C ALA A 99 -8.46 -20.61 8.90
N LEU A 100 -7.37 -19.92 8.54
CA LEU A 100 -6.10 -20.53 8.17
C LEU A 100 -5.38 -21.12 9.37
N ARG A 101 -5.35 -20.40 10.50
CA ARG A 101 -4.73 -20.87 11.74
C ARG A 101 -5.45 -22.08 12.33
N SER A 102 -6.78 -22.18 12.16
CA SER A 102 -7.53 -23.39 12.54
C SER A 102 -7.10 -24.64 11.74
N GLU A 103 -6.42 -24.45 10.62
CA GLU A 103 -5.87 -25.52 9.77
C GLU A 103 -4.34 -25.67 9.95
N GLY A 104 -3.76 -25.03 10.98
CA GLY A 104 -2.33 -25.06 11.27
C GLY A 104 -1.46 -24.29 10.27
N LYS A 105 -2.05 -23.35 9.51
CA LYS A 105 -1.34 -22.57 8.49
C LYS A 105 -0.84 -21.24 9.04
N CYS A 106 0.38 -20.85 8.67
CA CYS A 106 0.89 -19.49 8.88
C CYS A 106 0.21 -18.48 7.94
N VAL A 107 0.20 -17.21 8.32
CA VAL A 107 -0.42 -16.09 7.60
C VAL A 107 0.60 -14.99 7.40
N GLY A 108 0.93 -14.67 6.15
CA GLY A 108 1.65 -13.45 5.79
C GLY A 108 0.72 -12.42 5.15
N LEU A 109 1.02 -11.13 5.27
CA LEU A 109 0.26 -10.06 4.61
C LEU A 109 1.12 -9.25 3.65
N ASP A 110 0.62 -9.02 2.44
CA ASP A 110 1.17 -8.03 1.53
C ASP A 110 0.39 -6.72 1.62
N ALA A 111 1.05 -5.68 2.09
CA ALA A 111 0.46 -4.38 2.35
C ALA A 111 1.18 -3.26 1.61
N TRP A 112 0.45 -2.21 1.27
CA TRP A 112 1.02 -1.00 0.71
C TRP A 112 1.95 -0.31 1.71
N SER A 113 2.82 0.57 1.19
CA SER A 113 3.64 1.44 2.02
C SER A 113 2.79 2.26 3.00
N PRO A 114 3.29 2.59 4.20
CA PRO A 114 2.53 3.37 5.19
C PRO A 114 1.89 4.65 4.64
N ALA A 115 2.58 5.36 3.75
CA ALA A 115 2.05 6.58 3.13
C ALA A 115 0.79 6.31 2.30
N LEU A 116 0.70 5.16 1.62
CA LEU A 116 -0.38 4.86 0.68
C LEU A 116 -1.42 3.85 1.23
N ALA A 117 -1.08 3.04 2.23
CA ALA A 117 -1.95 2.01 2.80
C ALA A 117 -3.36 2.53 3.21
N PRO A 118 -3.51 3.72 3.82
CA PRO A 118 -4.82 4.27 4.13
C PRO A 118 -5.72 4.50 2.90
N LEU A 119 -5.13 4.81 1.73
CA LEU A 119 -5.87 5.05 0.49
C LEU A 119 -6.62 3.81 0.00
N VAL A 120 -6.12 2.63 0.35
CA VAL A 120 -6.66 1.33 -0.08
C VAL A 120 -7.28 0.56 1.10
N GLY A 121 -7.51 1.25 2.22
CA GLY A 121 -8.14 0.71 3.43
C GLY A 121 -7.29 -0.29 4.20
N GLN A 122 -5.97 -0.25 4.04
CA GLN A 122 -5.06 -1.09 4.82
C GLN A 122 -4.58 -0.31 6.05
N ALA A 123 -5.18 -0.59 7.20
CA ALA A 123 -4.75 -0.04 8.49
C ALA A 123 -3.69 -0.96 9.12
N LEU A 124 -2.41 -0.74 8.82
CA LEU A 124 -1.32 -1.65 9.19
C LEU A 124 -1.33 -2.08 10.67
N GLU A 125 -1.58 -1.16 11.60
CA GLU A 125 -1.68 -1.45 13.05
C GLU A 125 -2.84 -2.41 13.39
N ALA A 126 -3.97 -2.32 12.68
CA ALA A 126 -5.11 -3.20 12.88
C ALA A 126 -4.95 -4.56 12.18
N LEU A 127 -4.20 -4.59 11.07
CA LEU A 127 -3.98 -5.81 10.28
C LEU A 127 -2.89 -6.70 10.89
N SER A 128 -1.78 -6.11 11.35
CA SER A 128 -0.58 -6.86 11.71
C SER A 128 -0.75 -7.92 12.81
N PRO A 129 -1.61 -7.74 13.84
CA PRO A 129 -1.80 -8.77 14.88
C PRO A 129 -2.38 -10.09 14.36
N TRP A 130 -3.00 -10.06 13.17
CA TRP A 130 -3.60 -11.23 12.52
C TRP A 130 -2.63 -11.98 11.61
N ALA A 131 -1.37 -11.52 11.54
CA ALA A 131 -0.34 -12.10 10.69
C ALA A 131 0.84 -12.60 11.52
N ASP A 132 1.56 -13.56 10.97
CA ASP A 132 2.83 -14.04 11.51
C ASP A 132 4.00 -13.21 10.95
N TRP A 133 3.80 -12.54 9.82
CA TRP A 133 4.70 -11.51 9.27
C TRP A 133 3.96 -10.59 8.30
N VAL A 134 4.47 -9.37 8.15
CA VAL A 134 3.94 -8.37 7.21
C VAL A 134 5.04 -7.95 6.25
N LYS A 135 4.71 -7.85 4.96
CA LYS A 135 5.52 -7.19 3.94
C LYS A 135 4.87 -5.86 3.56
N VAL A 136 5.63 -4.77 3.59
CA VAL A 136 5.20 -3.48 3.03
C VAL A 136 5.84 -3.23 1.66
N MET A 137 5.03 -2.81 0.68
CA MET A 137 5.43 -2.51 -0.68
C MET A 137 6.07 -1.12 -0.77
N THR A 138 7.39 -1.03 -0.55
CA THR A 138 8.17 0.22 -0.58
C THR A 138 8.96 0.40 -1.88
N TYR A 139 8.36 0.00 -2.99
CA TYR A 139 8.97 0.01 -4.32
C TYR A 139 9.18 1.44 -4.82
N ARG A 140 10.44 1.87 -4.88
CA ARG A 140 10.84 3.23 -5.28
C ARG A 140 11.00 3.39 -6.79
N HIS A 141 11.26 2.31 -7.52
CA HIS A 141 11.53 2.36 -8.97
C HIS A 141 10.46 1.68 -9.83
N THR A 142 9.42 1.13 -9.20
CA THR A 142 8.33 0.46 -9.92
C THR A 142 7.32 1.45 -10.48
N TRP A 143 7.30 1.60 -11.80
CA TRP A 143 6.32 2.32 -12.60
C TRP A 143 5.11 1.44 -12.94
N GLY A 144 4.41 0.95 -11.92
CA GLY A 144 3.20 0.15 -12.05
C GLY A 144 2.37 0.14 -10.77
N PRO A 145 1.21 -0.53 -10.75
CA PRO A 145 0.32 -0.56 -9.59
C PRO A 145 1.05 -0.96 -8.30
N ALA A 146 0.74 -0.26 -7.20
CA ALA A 146 1.40 -0.34 -5.90
C ALA A 146 2.87 0.14 -5.83
N GLY A 147 3.47 0.56 -6.95
CA GLY A 147 4.76 1.24 -6.96
C GLY A 147 4.62 2.69 -6.48
N LEU A 148 5.44 3.10 -5.51
CA LEU A 148 5.40 4.46 -4.96
C LEU A 148 5.40 5.56 -6.03
N PRO A 149 6.34 5.59 -7.00
CA PRO A 149 6.35 6.68 -7.99
C PRO A 149 5.10 6.67 -8.87
N TYR A 150 4.61 5.49 -9.25
CA TYR A 150 3.41 5.37 -10.08
C TYR A 150 2.18 5.92 -9.37
N GLU A 151 1.91 5.43 -8.16
CA GLU A 151 0.72 5.81 -7.39
C GLU A 151 0.72 7.32 -7.09
N VAL A 152 1.86 7.85 -6.64
CA VAL A 152 1.98 9.26 -6.27
C VAL A 152 1.92 10.16 -7.50
N ALA A 153 2.51 9.78 -8.64
CA ALA A 153 2.44 10.56 -9.88
C ALA A 153 0.99 10.71 -10.38
N HIS A 154 0.19 9.65 -10.30
CA HIS A 154 -1.21 9.70 -10.74
C HIS A 154 -2.07 10.56 -9.83
N LEU A 155 -1.83 10.53 -8.51
CA LEU A 155 -2.48 11.46 -7.58
C LEU A 155 -2.06 12.90 -7.87
N ALA A 156 -0.76 13.16 -8.00
CA ALA A 156 -0.22 14.48 -8.29
C ALA A 156 -0.78 15.06 -9.60
N ARG A 157 -0.85 14.25 -10.66
CA ARG A 157 -1.43 14.67 -11.95
C ARG A 157 -2.90 15.04 -11.83
N GLN A 158 -3.69 14.23 -11.12
CA GLN A 158 -5.12 14.49 -10.94
C GLN A 158 -5.35 15.74 -10.09
N MET A 159 -4.57 15.95 -9.03
CA MET A 159 -4.63 17.17 -8.21
C MET A 159 -4.18 18.41 -9.00
N ALA A 160 -3.08 18.31 -9.76
CA ALA A 160 -2.56 19.42 -10.55
C ALA A 160 -3.53 19.87 -11.64
N ALA A 161 -4.29 18.94 -12.23
CA ALA A 161 -5.33 19.25 -13.21
C ALA A 161 -6.51 20.06 -12.61
N GLU A 162 -6.77 19.93 -11.30
CA GLU A 162 -7.85 20.64 -10.61
C GLU A 162 -7.38 21.97 -10.00
N GLU A 163 -6.12 22.06 -9.54
CA GLU A 163 -5.69 23.17 -8.67
C GLU A 163 -4.29 23.75 -8.98
N GLY A 164 -3.61 23.26 -10.01
CA GLY A 164 -2.25 23.66 -10.37
C GLY A 164 -1.15 22.84 -9.68
N GLU A 165 0.02 22.75 -10.32
CA GLU A 165 1.10 21.83 -9.93
C GLU A 165 1.74 22.17 -8.56
N GLU A 166 2.05 23.44 -8.31
CA GLU A 166 2.69 23.88 -7.06
C GLU A 166 1.85 23.49 -5.83
N LYS A 167 0.56 23.82 -5.86
CA LYS A 167 -0.37 23.49 -4.78
C LYS A 167 -0.54 21.97 -4.63
N ALA A 168 -0.70 21.26 -5.75
CA ALA A 168 -0.84 19.81 -5.74
C ALA A 168 0.35 19.11 -5.09
N PHE A 169 1.57 19.49 -5.46
CA PHE A 169 2.79 18.89 -4.91
C PHE A 169 2.98 19.24 -3.44
N GLY A 170 2.75 20.50 -3.05
CA GLY A 170 2.83 20.92 -1.66
C GLY A 170 1.85 20.16 -0.77
N THR A 171 0.58 20.06 -1.17
CA THR A 171 -0.41 19.34 -0.35
C THR A 171 -0.17 17.83 -0.35
N LEU A 172 0.13 17.21 -1.50
CA LEU A 172 0.35 15.76 -1.56
C LEU A 172 1.60 15.34 -0.78
N GLY A 173 2.68 16.12 -0.89
CA GLY A 173 3.92 15.87 -0.15
C GLY A 173 3.70 15.94 1.35
N ASN A 174 2.94 16.93 1.83
CA ASN A 174 2.58 17.05 3.25
C ASN A 174 1.68 15.90 3.71
N LEU A 175 0.68 15.54 2.92
CA LEU A 175 -0.29 14.51 3.26
C LEU A 175 0.34 13.11 3.36
N LEU A 176 1.19 12.77 2.40
CA LEU A 176 1.92 11.50 2.39
C LEU A 176 3.16 11.55 3.28
N GLY A 177 3.59 12.76 3.67
CA GLY A 177 4.87 13.01 4.32
C GLY A 177 6.06 12.52 3.49
N LEU A 178 6.00 12.62 2.16
CA LEU A 178 7.05 12.13 1.26
C LEU A 178 7.77 13.31 0.58
N PRO A 179 9.09 13.24 0.39
CA PRO A 179 9.82 14.20 -0.43
C PRO A 179 9.52 13.92 -1.91
N LEU A 180 8.55 14.65 -2.48
CA LEU A 180 8.15 14.45 -3.87
C LEU A 180 9.25 14.89 -4.84
N PRO A 181 9.41 14.20 -5.99
CA PRO A 181 10.26 14.65 -7.09
C PRO A 181 9.87 16.05 -7.58
N GLN A 182 10.80 16.75 -8.23
CA GLN A 182 10.54 18.07 -8.82
C GLN A 182 9.76 17.93 -10.13
N GLY A 183 8.43 18.00 -10.02
CA GLY A 183 7.50 18.00 -11.13
C GLY A 183 7.11 16.61 -11.66
N LEU A 184 6.04 16.57 -12.46
CA LEU A 184 5.41 15.31 -12.88
C LEU A 184 6.31 14.41 -13.73
N SER A 185 7.23 14.99 -14.49
CA SER A 185 8.15 14.25 -15.37
C SER A 185 9.27 13.53 -14.63
N ALA A 186 9.52 13.86 -13.36
CA ALA A 186 10.60 13.26 -12.58
C ALA A 186 10.19 11.94 -11.90
N PHE A 187 8.90 11.67 -11.73
CA PHE A 187 8.43 10.47 -11.02
C PHE A 187 8.91 9.13 -11.61
N PRO A 188 9.03 8.92 -12.94
CA PRO A 188 9.56 7.68 -13.48
C PRO A 188 11.00 7.35 -13.06
N GLN A 189 11.77 8.34 -12.58
CA GLN A 189 13.12 8.13 -12.03
C GLN A 189 13.08 7.50 -10.63
N GLY A 190 11.91 7.51 -10.00
CA GLY A 190 11.67 6.93 -8.68
C GLY A 190 11.87 7.92 -7.54
N PHE A 191 11.82 7.37 -6.33
CA PHE A 191 12.13 8.09 -5.09
C PHE A 191 13.57 7.81 -4.66
N PRO A 192 14.23 8.68 -3.89
CA PRO A 192 15.59 8.41 -3.42
C PRO A 192 15.60 7.38 -2.27
N PRO A 193 16.74 6.69 -2.00
CA PRO A 193 16.83 5.62 -1.00
C PRO A 193 16.35 5.99 0.41
N GLN A 194 16.42 7.27 0.79
CA GLN A 194 15.96 7.75 2.10
C GLN A 194 14.45 7.57 2.31
N VAL A 195 13.66 7.53 1.22
CA VAL A 195 12.22 7.25 1.30
C VAL A 195 11.95 5.84 1.79
N LEU A 196 12.80 4.87 1.42
CA LEU A 196 12.69 3.50 1.89
C LEU A 196 12.92 3.39 3.40
N ALA A 197 13.91 4.12 3.93
CA ALA A 197 14.15 4.21 5.37
C ALA A 197 12.98 4.87 6.11
N LEU A 198 12.48 5.99 5.57
CA LEU A 198 11.35 6.72 6.12
C LEU A 198 10.09 5.85 6.22
N GLU A 199 9.74 5.18 5.13
CA GLU A 199 8.57 4.29 5.08
C GLU A 199 8.80 3.04 5.94
N GLY A 200 10.02 2.49 5.99
CA GLY A 200 10.37 1.39 6.89
C GLY A 200 10.17 1.77 8.36
N GLN A 201 10.65 2.94 8.79
CA GLN A 201 10.46 3.45 10.15
C GLN A 201 8.99 3.67 10.50
N ARG A 202 8.22 4.24 9.58
CA ARG A 202 6.75 4.41 9.75
C ARG A 202 6.06 3.06 9.88
N ALA A 203 6.45 2.08 9.06
CA ALA A 203 5.90 0.75 9.14
C ALA A 203 6.22 0.10 10.49
N CYS A 204 7.45 0.22 11.01
CA CYS A 204 7.81 -0.25 12.36
C CYS A 204 6.99 0.43 13.47
N ALA A 205 6.69 1.71 13.33
CA ALA A 205 5.87 2.43 14.31
C ALA A 205 4.42 1.91 14.37
N LEU A 206 3.89 1.44 13.24
CA LEU A 206 2.55 0.88 13.11
C LEU A 206 2.50 -0.63 13.41
N VAL A 207 3.55 -1.37 13.05
CA VAL A 207 3.66 -2.83 13.15
C VAL A 207 4.59 -3.18 14.31
N LYS A 208 4.04 -3.28 15.52
CA LYS A 208 4.85 -3.36 16.76
C LYS A 208 5.29 -4.76 17.17
N GLN A 209 4.44 -5.77 16.95
CA GLN A 209 4.63 -7.13 17.49
C GLN A 209 4.81 -8.20 16.42
N THR A 210 4.70 -7.80 15.15
CA THR A 210 4.71 -8.73 14.01
C THR A 210 5.99 -8.51 13.23
N PRO A 211 6.76 -9.56 12.90
CA PRO A 211 7.92 -9.46 12.01
C PRO A 211 7.59 -8.68 10.74
N LEU A 212 8.33 -7.60 10.51
CA LEU A 212 8.10 -6.66 9.41
C LEU A 212 9.21 -6.77 8.36
N TRP A 213 8.80 -6.91 7.12
CA TRP A 213 9.65 -6.96 5.95
C TRP A 213 9.33 -5.80 5.02
N VAL A 214 10.34 -5.25 4.36
CA VAL A 214 10.17 -4.23 3.32
C VAL A 214 10.46 -4.82 1.94
N GLY A 215 9.64 -4.46 0.96
CA GLY A 215 9.85 -4.84 -0.43
C GLY A 215 10.90 -3.96 -1.10
N LEU A 216 11.81 -4.59 -1.86
CA LEU A 216 12.81 -3.92 -2.70
C LEU A 216 12.52 -4.12 -4.18
N ASP A 217 13.15 -3.29 -5.02
CA ASP A 217 13.03 -3.33 -6.48
C ASP A 217 14.16 -4.18 -7.10
N PHE A 218 14.27 -5.48 -6.79
CA PHE A 218 15.27 -6.34 -7.46
C PHE A 218 14.86 -6.79 -8.86
N VAL A 219 13.60 -6.56 -9.24
CA VAL A 219 13.06 -6.95 -10.54
C VAL A 219 13.60 -6.05 -11.65
N GLU A 220 13.88 -6.64 -12.81
CA GLU A 220 14.11 -5.92 -14.05
C GLU A 220 12.97 -6.24 -15.02
N ILE A 221 12.14 -5.24 -15.30
CA ILE A 221 11.10 -5.33 -16.35
C ILE A 221 11.19 -4.04 -17.17
N PRO A 222 11.60 -4.10 -18.45
CA PRO A 222 11.75 -2.93 -19.29
C PRO A 222 10.50 -2.04 -19.30
N GLY A 223 10.68 -0.76 -18.98
CA GLY A 223 9.61 0.24 -18.91
C GLY A 223 8.72 0.16 -17.66
N VAL A 224 8.95 -0.79 -16.76
CA VAL A 224 8.17 -0.98 -15.52
C VAL A 224 9.03 -0.84 -14.28
N CYS A 225 10.18 -1.50 -14.20
CA CYS A 225 11.05 -1.40 -13.04
C CYS A 225 12.51 -1.58 -13.46
N HIS A 226 13.35 -0.69 -12.94
CA HIS A 226 14.79 -0.72 -13.13
C HIS A 226 15.49 -0.22 -11.87
N ALA A 227 16.48 -0.97 -11.41
CA ALA A 227 17.39 -0.57 -10.36
C ALA A 227 18.81 -1.02 -10.71
N ASP A 228 19.79 -0.15 -10.47
CA ASP A 228 21.19 -0.48 -10.65
C ASP A 228 21.85 -0.93 -9.33
N GLU A 229 23.05 -1.48 -9.42
CA GLU A 229 23.80 -1.95 -8.26
C GLU A 229 24.06 -0.83 -7.22
N PRO A 230 24.53 0.37 -7.62
CA PRO A 230 24.71 1.48 -6.68
C PRO A 230 23.44 1.85 -5.91
N ASP A 231 22.28 1.90 -6.57
CA ASP A 231 21.00 2.22 -5.95
C ASP A 231 20.51 1.10 -5.01
N ILE A 232 20.69 -0.18 -5.38
CA ILE A 232 20.37 -1.30 -4.48
C ILE A 232 21.24 -1.26 -3.22
N HIS A 233 22.55 -1.02 -3.35
CA HIS A 233 23.41 -0.87 -2.18
C HIS A 233 23.02 0.36 -1.36
N ALA A 234 22.64 1.47 -1.99
CA ALA A 234 22.16 2.65 -1.28
C ALA A 234 20.85 2.39 -0.54
N SER A 235 19.95 1.59 -1.11
CA SER A 235 18.70 1.13 -0.48
C SER A 235 18.96 0.29 0.76
N LEU A 236 19.83 -0.71 0.64
CA LEU A 236 20.21 -1.58 1.75
C LEU A 236 20.89 -0.79 2.87
N ARG A 237 21.77 0.17 2.52
CA ARG A 237 22.37 1.10 3.49
C ARG A 237 21.34 1.99 4.15
N ALA A 238 20.35 2.51 3.41
CA ALA A 238 19.29 3.35 3.98
C ALA A 238 18.42 2.58 4.98
N LEU A 239 18.21 1.29 4.76
CA LEU A 239 17.51 0.40 5.68
C LEU A 239 18.35 -0.03 6.88
N HIS A 240 19.67 0.18 6.84
CA HIS A 240 20.54 -0.15 7.97
C HIS A 240 20.14 0.66 9.21
N GLY A 241 19.81 -0.04 10.29
CA GLY A 241 19.33 0.58 11.54
C GLY A 241 17.81 0.77 11.63
N VAL A 242 17.04 0.43 10.60
CA VAL A 242 15.58 0.26 10.72
C VAL A 242 15.31 -1.11 11.35
N PRO A 243 14.48 -1.23 12.40
CA PRO A 243 14.26 -2.49 13.13
C PRO A 243 13.32 -3.44 12.37
N LEU A 244 13.77 -3.88 11.18
CA LEU A 244 13.07 -4.80 10.30
C LEU A 244 13.50 -6.25 10.58
N ALA A 245 12.59 -7.19 10.34
CA ALA A 245 12.94 -8.62 10.30
C ALA A 245 13.80 -8.96 9.07
N GLY A 246 13.66 -8.18 8.00
CA GLY A 246 14.52 -8.25 6.83
C GLY A 246 13.92 -7.55 5.62
N VAL A 247 14.40 -7.95 4.44
CA VAL A 247 13.96 -7.42 3.14
C VAL A 247 13.40 -8.55 2.28
N ILE A 248 12.39 -8.25 1.48
CA ILE A 248 11.88 -9.15 0.44
C ILE A 248 12.27 -8.55 -0.91
N LEU A 249 13.03 -9.32 -1.68
CA LEU A 249 13.74 -8.81 -2.85
C LEU A 249 12.82 -8.28 -3.95
N SER A 250 11.64 -8.86 -4.13
CA SER A 250 10.67 -8.36 -5.12
C SER A 250 9.26 -8.92 -4.92
N TRP A 251 8.32 -8.47 -5.75
CA TRP A 251 6.99 -9.06 -5.92
C TRP A 251 6.95 -10.19 -6.96
N ASP A 252 7.99 -10.34 -7.78
CA ASP A 252 8.09 -11.38 -8.80
C ASP A 252 9.53 -11.91 -8.91
N GLY A 253 9.76 -13.11 -8.39
CA GLY A 253 11.08 -13.74 -8.41
C GLY A 253 11.57 -14.12 -9.80
N TRP A 254 10.68 -14.31 -10.77
CA TRP A 254 11.04 -14.73 -12.13
C TRP A 254 11.75 -13.63 -12.92
N HIS A 255 11.53 -12.38 -12.53
CA HIS A 255 12.12 -11.21 -13.17
C HIS A 255 13.30 -10.63 -12.38
N ILE A 256 13.86 -11.37 -11.42
CA ILE A 256 15.13 -10.99 -10.77
C ILE A 256 16.28 -11.55 -11.63
N PRO A 257 17.13 -10.70 -12.25
CA PRO A 257 18.35 -11.18 -12.89
C PRO A 257 19.27 -11.82 -11.86
N LEU A 258 19.80 -13.01 -12.15
CA LEU A 258 20.57 -13.82 -11.19
C LEU A 258 21.83 -13.09 -10.71
N GLU A 259 22.43 -12.26 -11.56
CA GLU A 259 23.56 -11.42 -11.22
C GLU A 259 23.26 -10.45 -10.07
N ARG A 260 22.00 -9.98 -9.93
CA ARG A 260 21.61 -9.09 -8.83
C ARG A 260 21.65 -9.79 -7.47
N LEU A 261 21.52 -11.11 -7.43
CA LEU A 261 21.65 -11.86 -6.18
C LEU A 261 23.08 -11.79 -5.63
N ALA A 262 24.08 -11.53 -6.48
CA ALA A 262 25.45 -11.29 -6.02
C ALA A 262 25.58 -9.97 -5.25
N TRP A 263 24.73 -8.97 -5.54
CA TRP A 263 24.76 -7.66 -4.88
C TRP A 263 24.36 -7.71 -3.40
N LEU A 264 23.73 -8.81 -2.95
CA LEU A 264 23.41 -9.04 -1.53
C LEU A 264 24.60 -9.51 -0.69
N LYS A 265 25.70 -9.91 -1.34
CA LYS A 265 26.88 -10.50 -0.67
C LYS A 265 27.98 -9.48 -0.37
N GLY A 266 27.80 -8.22 -0.77
CA GLY A 266 28.71 -7.10 -0.51
C GLY A 266 28.17 -6.15 0.54
#